data_AF-A0A1I0P735-F1
#
_entry.id   AF-A0A1I0P735-F1
#
_cell.length_a   1.000
_cell.length_b   1.000
_cell.length_c   1.000
_cell.angle_alpha   90.00
_cell.angle_beta   90.00
_cell.angle_gamma   90.00
#
_symmetry.space_group_name_H-M   'P 1'
#
loop_
_entity.id
_entity.type
_entity.pdbx_description
1 polymer ?
#
loop_
_entity_poly.entity_id
_entity_poly.type
_entity_poly.pdbx_seq_one_letter_code
_entity_poly.pdbx_strand_id
1 'polypeptide(L)' 'MSQSKTPNTNDDNDPWAELAEHEDTLEMLIEEDVPMAQDAEVLLERLEEEGHR' A
#
# COMPACT_ATOMS: atom_id res chain seq x y z
N MET A 1 -5.44 -37.20 -11.07
CA MET A 1 -4.93 -35.97 -11.71
C MET A 1 -5.33 -34.81 -10.81
N SER A 2 -4.39 -34.34 -9.99
CA SER A 2 -4.65 -33.25 -9.04
C SER A 2 -4.62 -31.93 -9.79
N GLN A 3 -5.79 -31.31 -9.97
CA GLN A 3 -5.86 -29.92 -10.42
C GLN A 3 -5.35 -29.03 -9.29
N SER A 4 -4.13 -28.54 -9.44
CA SER A 4 -3.64 -27.38 -8.71
C SER A 4 -4.54 -26.20 -9.08
N LYS A 5 -5.52 -25.88 -8.23
CA LYS A 5 -6.21 -24.59 -8.29
C LYS A 5 -5.17 -23.52 -8.02
N THR A 6 -4.67 -22.88 -9.08
CA THR A 6 -4.08 -21.55 -8.97
C THR A 6 -5.10 -20.70 -8.22
N PRO A 7 -4.74 -20.00 -7.14
CA PRO A 7 -5.63 -18.99 -6.58
C PRO A 7 -5.92 -18.03 -7.73
N ASN A 8 -7.20 -17.76 -7.98
CA ASN A 8 -7.60 -16.62 -8.79
C ASN A 8 -7.04 -15.38 -8.07
N THR A 9 -5.88 -14.89 -8.50
CA THR A 9 -5.54 -13.50 -8.27
C THR A 9 -6.59 -12.72 -9.03
N ASN A 10 -7.56 -12.14 -8.33
CA ASN A 10 -8.34 -11.05 -8.89
C ASN A 10 -7.33 -9.92 -9.13
N ASP A 11 -6.79 -9.93 -10.34
CA ASP A 11 -5.67 -9.12 -10.85
C ASP A 11 -6.12 -7.69 -11.17
N ASP A 12 -6.99 -7.11 -10.33
CA ASP A 12 -7.55 -5.75 -10.44
C ASP A 12 -7.53 -5.01 -9.10
N ASN A 13 -6.75 -5.48 -8.11
CA ASN A 13 -6.53 -4.68 -6.91
C ASN A 13 -5.59 -3.53 -7.26
N ASP A 14 -6.13 -2.32 -7.24
CA ASP A 14 -5.36 -1.09 -7.39
C ASP A 14 -4.27 -1.05 -6.31
N PRO A 15 -2.97 -0.98 -6.68
CA PRO A 15 -1.89 -0.94 -5.72
C PRO A 15 -1.99 0.24 -4.74
N TRP A 16 -2.63 1.35 -5.16
CA TRP A 16 -2.88 2.48 -4.27
C TRP A 16 -3.99 2.20 -3.26
N ALA A 17 -5.01 1.43 -3.64
CA ALA A 17 -6.04 0.99 -2.70
C ALA A 17 -5.45 0.06 -1.63
N GLU A 18 -4.58 -0.88 -2.01
CA GLU A 18 -3.88 -1.75 -1.04
C GLU A 18 -2.96 -0.93 -0.13
N LEU A 19 -2.25 0.05 -0.67
CA LEU A 19 -1.37 0.90 0.13
C LEU A 19 -2.14 1.80 1.11
N ALA A 20 -3.33 2.27 0.73
CA ALA A 20 -4.23 3.02 1.60
C ALA A 20 -4.69 2.21 2.82
N GLU A 21 -4.86 0.89 2.69
CA GLU A 21 -5.15 0.02 3.84
C GLU A 21 -4.01 0.00 4.88
N HIS A 22 -2.81 0.43 4.48
CA HIS A 22 -1.62 0.51 5.31
C HIS A 22 -1.19 1.95 5.64
N GLU A 23 -2.08 2.94 5.50
CA GLU A 23 -1.82 4.37 5.81
C GLU A 23 -1.23 4.55 7.21
N ASP A 24 -1.85 3.97 8.24
CA ASP A 24 -1.38 4.04 9.64
C ASP A 24 0.09 3.58 9.79
N THR A 25 0.51 2.60 9.00
CA THR A 25 1.90 2.12 9.02
C THR A 25 2.84 3.14 8.39
N LEU A 26 2.43 3.79 7.30
CA LEU A 26 3.22 4.86 6.68
C LEU A 26 3.37 6.04 7.65
N GLU A 27 2.30 6.44 8.34
CA GLU A 27 2.34 7.49 9.37
C GLU A 27 3.29 7.11 10.50
N MET A 28 3.22 5.87 11.01
CA MET A 28 4.13 5.39 12.05
C MET A 28 5.61 5.45 11.60
N LEU A 29 5.92 5.11 10.35
CA LEU A 29 7.30 5.19 9.83
C LEU A 29 7.82 6.64 9.82
N ILE A 30 6.95 7.61 9.58
CA ILE A 30 7.28 9.04 9.62
C ILE A 30 7.51 9.49 11.06
N GLU A 31 6.61 9.11 11.97
CA GLU A 31 6.71 9.45 13.39
C GLU A 31 7.98 8.88 14.05
N GLU A 32 8.39 7.67 13.65
CA GLU A 32 9.60 7.02 14.17
C GLU A 32 10.90 7.55 13.55
N ASP A 33 10.83 8.45 12.55
CA ASP A 33 11.98 9.02 11.82
C ASP A 33 12.96 7.94 11.33
N VAL A 34 12.40 6.83 10.83
CA VAL A 34 13.21 5.75 10.26
C VAL A 34 13.74 6.14 8.87
N PRO A 35 14.77 5.47 8.33
CA PRO A 35 15.33 5.81 7.02
C PRO A 35 14.32 5.83 5.84
N MET A 36 13.15 5.20 6.01
CA MET A 36 12.06 5.15 5.04
C MET A 36 10.97 6.21 5.28
N ALA A 37 11.08 7.06 6.30
CA ALA A 37 10.11 8.09 6.64
C ALA A 37 9.82 9.02 5.44
N GLN A 38 10.88 9.44 4.75
CA GLN A 38 10.75 10.33 3.60
C GLN A 38 10.05 9.66 2.40
N ASP A 39 10.26 8.36 2.19
CA ASP A 39 9.53 7.61 1.18
C ASP A 39 8.06 7.43 1.58
N ALA A 40 7.79 7.21 2.88
CA ALA A 40 6.43 7.11 3.41
C ALA A 40 5.65 8.43 3.29
N GLU A 41 6.29 9.59 3.52
CA GLU A 41 5.68 10.91 3.28
C GLU A 41 5.23 11.05 1.81
N VAL A 42 6.11 10.72 0.87
CA VAL A 42 5.80 10.80 -0.57
C VAL A 42 4.67 9.85 -0.97
N LEU A 43 4.63 8.64 -0.39
CA LEU A 43 3.56 7.69 -0.64
C LEU A 43 2.21 8.18 -0.10
N LEU A 44 2.18 8.81 1.08
CA LEU A 44 0.98 9.40 1.65
C LEU A 44 0.47 10.59 0.83
N GLU A 45 1.36 11.46 0.34
CA GLU A 45 0.99 12.54 -0.58
C GLU A 45 0.38 11.97 -1.87
N ARG A 46 0.98 10.90 -2.40
CA ARG A 46 0.50 10.28 -3.63
C ARG A 46 -0.85 9.59 -3.47
N LEU A 47 -1.12 9.01 -2.30
CA LEU A 47 -2.44 8.45 -1.96
C LEU A 47 -3.54 9.50 -1.98
N GLU A 48 -3.27 10.71 -1.48
CA GLU A 48 -4.20 11.85 -1.56
C GLU A 48 -4.43 12.29 -3.01
N GLU A 49 -3.37 12.36 -3.82
CA GLU A 49 -3.47 12.74 -5.24
C GLU A 49 -4.28 11.73 -6.07
N GLU A 50 -4.15 10.43 -5.78
CA GLU A 50 -4.90 9.36 -6.44
C GLU A 50 -6.34 9.21 -5.88
N GLY A 51 -6.68 9.92 -4.79
CA GLY A 51 -8.02 9.94 -4.20
C GLY A 51 -8.33 8.74 -3.31
N HIS A 52 -7.31 8.12 -2.73
CA HIS A 52 -7.42 7.01 -1.79
C HIS A 52 -7.33 7.47 -0.31
N ARG A 53 -7.21 8.78 -0.07
CA ARG A 53 -7.10 9.43 1.26
C ARG A 53 -8.06 10.63 1.37
#